data_AF-A0A923XVY1-F1
#
_entry.id   AF-A0A923XVY1-F1
#
_cell.length_a   1.000
_cell.length_b   1.000
_cell.length_c   1.000
_cell.angle_alpha   90.00
_cell.angle_beta   90.00
_cell.angle_gamma   90.00
#
_symmetry.space_group_name_H-M   'P 1'
#
loop_
_entity.id
_entity.type
_entity.pdbx_description
1 polymer ?
#
loop_
_entity_poly.entity_id
_entity_poly.type
_entity_poly.pdbx_seq_one_letter_code
_entity_poly.pdbx_strand_id
1 'polypeptide(L)'
;KDEYFSDDKIHISPLYDHFYYDEIKEKLGITLVRKSNIKLDLFEKSKENKSAISFNITSDMRFDAKTFFNIFFKTIDIPEIIDHKNLVSIKQELSKIIIKKLSDRGDFIQIDMDTDIVNDGLLDSFDILETYTEMLDLLELKIDFQINLYYLSSINKLADYIFKHYQQKLTKRDFFVSFQGNFDIPEQKDLIIQSENKIAKMDIWVFKIFDSVAEILSPNKKIEFGFVFLWLALYESEMKNYRKAIQLLQSSREANIKNPIKDGRVNYYLQKWFKLL
;
A
#
# COMPACT_ATOMS: atom_id res chain seq x y z
N LYS A 1 -6.85 -1.68 40.81
CA LYS A 1 -5.40 -1.57 41.02
C LYS A 1 -4.74 -2.54 40.06
N ASP A 2 -4.55 -2.02 38.86
CA ASP A 2 -3.46 -2.16 37.88
C ASP A 2 -2.97 -3.60 37.62
N GLU A 3 -3.45 -4.26 36.56
CA GLU A 3 -2.99 -4.19 35.15
C GLU A 3 -1.61 -4.82 34.94
N TYR A 4 -1.62 -6.10 34.55
CA TYR A 4 -0.50 -6.83 33.95
C TYR A 4 -0.81 -7.08 32.47
N PHE A 5 -0.19 -6.31 31.56
CA PHE A 5 0.03 -6.58 30.12
C PHE A 5 1.15 -5.60 29.68
N SER A 6 2.17 -5.89 28.88
CA SER A 6 2.60 -7.04 28.08
C SER A 6 4.14 -6.95 27.91
N ASP A 7 4.83 -8.08 27.73
CA ASP A 7 6.26 -8.13 27.41
C ASP A 7 6.45 -8.40 25.91
N ASP A 8 6.60 -7.33 25.12
CA ASP A 8 7.07 -7.38 23.73
C ASP A 8 8.49 -6.76 23.68
N LYS A 9 9.53 -7.57 23.96
CA LYS A 9 10.93 -7.11 23.98
C LYS A 9 11.81 -8.00 23.09
N ILE A 10 12.49 -7.38 22.12
CA ILE A 10 13.59 -7.99 21.35
C ILE A 10 14.92 -7.64 22.02
N HIS A 11 15.92 -8.50 21.86
CA HIS A 11 16.96 -8.76 22.84
C HIS A 11 18.39 -8.90 22.19
N ILE A 12 19.27 -7.86 22.21
CA ILE A 12 20.56 -7.81 21.45
C ILE A 12 21.85 -7.60 22.30
N SER A 13 22.83 -8.49 22.40
CA SER A 13 24.00 -8.34 23.32
C SER A 13 24.85 -7.02 23.29
N PRO A 14 25.30 -6.47 24.45
CA PRO A 14 26.10 -5.24 24.54
C PRO A 14 27.51 -5.32 23.94
N LEU A 15 28.05 -6.53 23.82
CA LEU A 15 29.37 -6.75 23.20
C LEU A 15 29.33 -6.60 21.67
N TYR A 16 28.13 -6.58 21.09
CA TYR A 16 27.93 -6.52 19.66
C TYR A 16 27.12 -5.29 19.25
N ASP A 17 26.86 -4.35 20.16
CA ASP A 17 25.96 -3.20 19.95
C ASP A 17 26.30 -2.45 18.65
N HIS A 18 27.57 -2.08 18.48
CA HIS A 18 28.18 -1.43 17.32
C HIS A 18 28.00 -2.17 16.00
N PHE A 19 27.96 -3.50 15.99
CA PHE A 19 27.70 -4.27 14.75
C PHE A 19 26.25 -4.11 14.29
N TYR A 20 25.32 -3.97 15.22
CA TYR A 20 23.90 -3.80 14.90
C TYR A 20 23.53 -2.34 14.60
N TYR A 21 24.34 -1.34 14.96
CA TYR A 21 24.11 0.04 14.51
C TYR A 21 24.17 0.15 13.00
N ASP A 22 25.17 -0.48 12.39
CA ASP A 22 25.34 -0.47 10.94
C ASP A 22 24.26 -1.32 10.27
N GLU A 23 23.91 -2.49 10.82
CA GLU A 23 22.84 -3.33 10.28
C GLU A 23 21.44 -2.69 10.41
N ILE A 24 21.15 -2.01 11.52
CA ILE A 24 19.90 -1.25 11.74
C ILE A 24 19.86 -0.02 10.82
N LYS A 25 20.99 0.67 10.67
CA LYS A 25 21.10 1.79 9.72
C LYS A 25 20.95 1.31 8.28
N GLU A 26 21.50 0.16 7.93
CA GLU A 26 21.41 -0.44 6.60
C GLU A 26 19.98 -0.89 6.30
N LYS A 27 19.36 -1.66 7.21
CA LYS A 27 18.00 -2.20 7.02
C LYS A 27 16.91 -1.15 7.20
N LEU A 28 16.97 -0.35 8.26
CA LEU A 28 15.92 0.61 8.62
C LEU A 28 16.22 2.04 8.18
N GLY A 29 17.47 2.39 7.84
CA GLY A 29 17.84 3.76 7.42
C GLY A 29 17.90 4.75 8.57
N ILE A 30 17.84 4.27 9.81
CA ILE A 30 17.81 5.10 11.01
C ILE A 30 19.23 5.15 11.57
N THR A 31 19.78 6.35 11.72
CA THR A 31 21.07 6.54 12.40
C THR A 31 20.80 6.72 13.89
N LEU A 32 21.09 5.69 14.68
CA LEU A 32 21.03 5.77 16.13
C LEU A 32 22.21 6.62 16.64
N VAL A 33 21.93 7.76 17.27
CA VAL A 33 22.97 8.68 17.76
C VAL A 33 23.22 8.47 19.25
N ARG A 34 24.45 8.14 19.61
CA ARG A 34 24.90 8.04 21.01
C ARG A 34 25.05 9.45 21.58
N LYS A 35 24.10 9.93 22.39
CA LYS A 35 24.26 11.21 23.09
C LYS A 35 25.21 11.02 24.27
N SER A 36 26.37 11.66 24.17
CA SER A 36 27.57 11.48 25.00
C SER A 36 27.46 11.88 26.48
N ASN A 37 26.31 12.33 26.98
CA ASN A 37 26.14 12.75 28.38
C ASN A 37 24.87 12.23 29.07
N ILE A 38 24.22 11.21 28.50
CA ILE A 38 23.13 10.52 29.20
C ILE A 38 23.73 9.23 29.77
N LYS A 39 23.93 9.20 31.10
CA LYS A 39 24.03 7.93 31.82
C LYS A 39 22.78 7.13 31.49
N LEU A 40 22.95 6.03 30.77
CA LEU A 40 21.99 4.94 30.75
C LEU A 40 21.95 4.34 32.15
N ASP A 41 21.09 4.87 33.02
CA ASP A 41 20.75 4.19 34.27
C ASP A 41 19.82 3.02 33.92
N LEU A 42 20.47 1.93 33.54
CA LEU A 42 19.96 0.56 33.57
C LEU A 42 19.69 0.23 35.05
N PHE A 43 18.42 0.20 35.47
CA PHE A 43 18.10 -0.16 36.84
C PHE A 43 18.46 -1.61 37.18
N GLU A 44 18.55 -1.82 38.49
CA GLU A 44 19.29 -2.82 39.25
C GLU A 44 19.23 -4.28 38.79
N LYS A 45 20.38 -4.94 39.01
CA LYS A 45 20.52 -6.39 39.08
C LYS A 45 19.45 -6.99 40.00
N SER A 46 18.52 -7.74 39.43
CA SER A 46 18.04 -8.96 40.08
C SER A 46 18.15 -10.14 39.12
N LYS A 47 18.42 -11.28 39.72
CA LYS A 47 19.20 -12.40 39.20
C LYS A 47 18.52 -13.17 38.05
N GLU A 48 19.37 -13.69 37.16
CA GLU A 48 19.13 -14.83 36.25
C GLU A 48 18.09 -14.57 35.13
N ASN A 49 18.37 -14.66 33.83
CA ASN A 49 19.36 -15.39 33.05
C ASN A 49 19.80 -14.58 31.82
N LYS A 50 21.00 -14.91 31.34
CA LYS A 50 21.72 -14.27 30.23
C LYS A 50 21.08 -14.59 28.89
N SER A 51 20.66 -13.55 28.14
CA SER A 51 20.91 -13.37 26.68
C SER A 51 19.89 -12.40 26.06
N ALA A 52 19.93 -11.11 26.42
CA ALA A 52 18.86 -10.21 26.00
C ALA A 52 19.06 -8.69 26.26
N ILE A 53 19.24 -7.83 25.23
CA ILE A 53 19.01 -6.35 25.35
C ILE A 53 17.63 -5.96 24.89
N SER A 54 16.76 -5.66 25.84
CA SER A 54 15.46 -5.03 25.59
C SER A 54 15.61 -3.58 25.11
N PHE A 55 14.92 -3.21 24.02
CA PHE A 55 14.75 -1.83 23.61
C PHE A 55 13.59 -1.19 24.37
N ASN A 56 13.87 -0.24 25.25
CA ASN A 56 12.85 0.70 25.71
C ASN A 56 12.81 1.86 24.70
N ILE A 57 11.76 1.89 23.88
CA ILE A 57 11.42 3.08 23.09
C ILE A 57 10.93 4.12 24.09
N THR A 58 11.85 4.97 24.56
CA THR A 58 11.50 6.10 25.42
C THR A 58 10.53 7.01 24.66
N SER A 59 9.52 7.54 25.36
CA SER A 59 8.48 8.48 24.89
C SER A 59 9.00 9.73 24.16
N ASP A 60 10.31 9.95 24.12
CA ASP A 60 10.99 11.09 23.50
C ASP A 60 11.47 10.85 22.07
N MET A 61 11.32 9.63 21.52
CA MET A 61 11.43 9.45 20.07
C MET A 61 10.18 10.05 19.41
N ARG A 62 10.26 11.35 19.10
CA ARG A 62 9.28 12.04 18.26
C ARG A 62 9.38 11.46 16.85
N PHE A 63 8.66 10.37 16.61
CA PHE A 63 8.44 9.88 15.26
C PHE A 63 7.70 10.99 14.49
N ASP A 64 8.27 11.38 13.35
CA ASP A 64 7.69 12.30 12.40
C ASP A 64 7.07 11.51 11.24
N ALA A 65 6.25 12.19 10.41
CA ALA A 65 5.62 11.54 9.26
C ALA A 65 6.66 10.91 8.31
N LYS A 66 7.85 11.52 8.19
CA LYS A 66 8.96 11.01 7.38
C LYS A 66 9.44 9.64 7.86
N THR A 67 9.57 9.46 9.17
CA THR A 67 9.98 8.18 9.76
C THR A 67 8.92 7.11 9.57
N PHE A 68 7.63 7.47 9.69
CA PHE A 68 6.52 6.57 9.37
C PHE A 68 6.62 6.06 7.94
N PHE A 69 6.72 6.98 6.97
CA PHE A 69 6.81 6.64 5.55
C PHE A 69 8.04 5.79 5.24
N ASN A 70 9.19 6.11 5.82
CA ASN A 70 10.42 5.34 5.63
C ASN A 70 10.26 3.89 6.09
N ILE A 71 9.69 3.66 7.28
CA ILE A 71 9.51 2.30 7.80
C ILE A 71 8.45 1.56 6.98
N PHE A 72 7.29 2.20 6.74
CA PHE A 72 6.20 1.59 5.99
C PHE A 72 6.62 1.20 4.57
N PHE A 73 7.22 2.12 3.80
CA PHE A 73 7.61 1.87 2.41
C PHE A 73 8.87 1.03 2.21
N LYS A 74 9.67 0.84 3.26
CA LYS A 74 10.75 -0.17 3.27
C LYS A 74 10.24 -1.56 3.59
N THR A 75 9.13 -1.67 4.30
CA THR A 75 8.57 -2.96 4.75
C THR A 75 7.59 -3.54 3.73
N ILE A 76 6.91 -2.70 2.96
CA ILE A 76 5.97 -3.14 1.92
C ILE A 76 6.61 -3.16 0.55
N ASP A 77 6.34 -4.24 -0.19
CA ASP A 77 6.67 -4.36 -1.61
C ASP A 77 5.53 -3.79 -2.46
N ILE A 78 5.39 -2.46 -2.43
CA ILE A 78 4.47 -1.72 -3.30
C ILE A 78 5.31 -0.90 -4.29
N PRO A 79 5.02 -0.94 -5.60
CA PRO A 79 5.77 -0.15 -6.57
C PRO A 79 5.66 1.35 -6.27
N GLU A 80 6.77 2.06 -6.45
CA GLU A 80 6.82 3.52 -6.24
C GLU A 80 5.97 4.25 -7.29
N ILE A 81 6.18 3.86 -8.54
CA ILE A 81 5.43 4.29 -9.71
C ILE A 81 5.13 3.01 -10.48
N ILE A 82 3.90 2.90 -10.98
CA ILE A 82 3.62 1.96 -12.04
C ILE A 82 4.31 2.50 -13.29
N ASP A 83 5.32 1.78 -13.78
CA ASP A 83 6.02 2.10 -15.02
C ASP A 83 4.99 2.55 -16.06
N HIS A 84 5.07 3.77 -16.59
CA HIS A 84 3.91 4.45 -17.20
C HIS A 84 3.48 3.82 -18.53
N LYS A 85 2.98 2.58 -18.50
CA LYS A 85 2.35 1.92 -19.62
C LYS A 85 1.00 2.59 -19.83
N ASN A 86 0.97 3.47 -20.82
CA ASN A 86 -0.27 4.00 -21.34
C ASN A 86 -1.01 2.88 -22.11
N LEU A 87 -2.29 3.12 -22.37
CA LEU A 87 -3.12 2.17 -23.11
C LEU A 87 -2.51 1.77 -24.46
N VAL A 88 -1.81 2.68 -25.15
CA VAL A 88 -1.14 2.41 -26.43
C VAL A 88 -0.06 1.35 -26.27
N SER A 89 0.78 1.45 -25.23
CA SER A 89 1.83 0.47 -24.96
C SER A 89 1.26 -0.91 -24.62
N ILE A 90 0.15 -0.98 -23.86
CA ILE A 90 -0.54 -2.23 -23.56
C ILE A 90 -1.08 -2.87 -24.85
N LYS A 91 -1.69 -2.07 -25.74
CA LYS A 91 -2.16 -2.55 -27.06
C LYS A 91 -1.02 -3.07 -27.92
N GLN A 92 0.11 -2.38 -27.94
CA GLN A 92 1.30 -2.81 -28.69
C GLN A 92 1.88 -4.12 -28.16
N GLU A 93 1.99 -4.29 -26.84
CA GLU A 93 2.48 -5.54 -26.26
C GLU A 93 1.53 -6.71 -26.52
N LEU A 94 0.21 -6.52 -26.34
CA LEU A 94 -0.79 -7.54 -26.70
C LEU A 94 -0.73 -7.92 -28.18
N SER A 95 -0.58 -6.94 -29.07
CA SER A 95 -0.43 -7.18 -30.50
C SER A 95 0.81 -8.04 -30.80
N LYS A 96 1.95 -7.75 -30.16
CA LYS A 96 3.16 -8.58 -30.31
C LYS A 96 2.96 -10.02 -29.83
N ILE A 97 2.31 -10.21 -28.69
CA ILE A 97 2.03 -11.55 -28.13
C ILE A 97 1.15 -12.35 -29.09
N ILE A 98 0.07 -11.74 -29.59
CA ILE A 98 -0.87 -12.41 -30.49
C ILE A 98 -0.22 -12.70 -31.85
N ILE A 99 0.49 -11.74 -32.44
CA ILE A 99 1.20 -11.93 -33.71
C ILE A 99 2.23 -13.04 -33.60
N LYS A 100 2.97 -13.11 -32.48
CA LYS A 100 3.91 -14.19 -32.21
C LYS A 100 3.21 -15.54 -32.18
N LYS A 101 2.09 -15.66 -31.44
CA LYS A 101 1.30 -16.90 -31.36
C LYS A 101 0.78 -17.36 -32.72
N LEU A 102 0.26 -16.46 -33.55
CA LEU A 102 -0.17 -16.80 -34.92
C LEU A 102 1.01 -17.21 -35.80
N SER A 103 2.13 -16.49 -35.72
CA SER A 103 3.35 -16.82 -36.47
C SER A 103 3.90 -18.20 -36.10
N ASP A 104 3.85 -18.57 -34.82
CA ASP A 104 4.29 -19.88 -34.33
C ASP A 104 3.40 -21.03 -34.87
N ARG A 105 2.17 -20.72 -35.31
CA ARG A 105 1.24 -21.65 -35.97
C ARG A 105 1.36 -21.67 -37.50
N GLY A 106 2.16 -20.76 -38.07
CA GLY A 106 2.32 -20.58 -39.52
C GLY A 106 1.32 -19.61 -40.15
N ASP A 107 0.52 -18.90 -39.34
CA ASP A 107 -0.44 -17.91 -39.81
C ASP A 107 0.19 -16.52 -39.87
N PHE A 108 0.48 -16.05 -41.09
CA PHE A 108 1.00 -14.70 -41.34
C PHE A 108 -0.14 -13.74 -41.66
N ILE A 109 -0.96 -13.45 -40.66
CA ILE A 109 -2.13 -12.58 -40.79
C ILE A 109 -1.83 -11.23 -40.17
N GLN A 110 -2.12 -10.16 -40.90
CA GLN A 110 -2.14 -8.82 -40.34
C GLN A 110 -3.45 -8.64 -39.56
N ILE A 111 -3.34 -8.37 -38.27
CA ILE A 111 -4.49 -8.22 -37.37
C ILE A 111 -4.66 -6.74 -37.02
N ASP A 112 -5.86 -6.20 -37.20
CA ASP A 112 -6.20 -4.87 -36.71
C ASP A 112 -6.60 -4.93 -35.24
N MET A 113 -6.49 -3.81 -34.52
CA MET A 113 -6.76 -3.76 -33.07
C MET A 113 -8.21 -4.10 -32.70
N ASP A 114 -9.13 -3.99 -33.66
CA ASP A 114 -10.56 -4.27 -33.53
C ASP A 114 -10.98 -5.64 -34.08
N THR A 115 -10.07 -6.38 -34.74
CA THR A 115 -10.35 -7.73 -35.26
C THR A 115 -10.83 -8.63 -34.13
N ASP A 116 -11.89 -9.40 -34.40
CA ASP A 116 -12.43 -10.34 -33.43
C ASP A 116 -11.64 -11.65 -33.50
N ILE A 117 -10.51 -11.67 -32.78
CA ILE A 117 -9.54 -12.77 -32.78
C ILE A 117 -10.13 -14.12 -32.32
N VAL A 118 -11.34 -14.12 -31.75
CA VAL A 118 -12.01 -15.34 -31.25
C VAL A 118 -13.04 -15.84 -32.24
N ASN A 119 -13.95 -14.95 -32.67
CA ASN A 119 -15.01 -15.31 -33.60
C ASN A 119 -14.46 -15.56 -35.01
N ASP A 120 -13.34 -14.92 -35.38
CA ASP A 120 -12.65 -15.17 -36.64
C ASP A 120 -11.79 -16.46 -36.59
N GLY A 121 -11.77 -17.16 -35.44
CA GLY A 121 -11.07 -18.43 -35.27
C GLY A 121 -9.55 -18.33 -35.25
N LEU A 122 -9.00 -17.13 -35.04
CA LEU A 122 -7.55 -16.89 -35.02
C LEU A 122 -6.92 -17.45 -33.73
N LEU A 123 -7.56 -17.20 -32.59
CA LEU A 123 -7.16 -17.68 -31.28
C LEU A 123 -8.30 -18.48 -30.64
N ASP A 124 -7.97 -19.62 -30.07
CA ASP A 124 -8.92 -20.41 -29.28
C ASP A 124 -8.99 -19.89 -27.83
N SER A 125 -9.85 -20.50 -27.02
CA SER A 125 -10.04 -20.12 -25.62
C SER A 125 -8.79 -20.23 -24.77
N PHE A 126 -7.92 -21.22 -25.05
CA PHE A 126 -6.67 -21.40 -24.32
C PHE A 126 -5.66 -20.33 -24.73
N ASP A 127 -5.57 -19.98 -26.01
CA ASP A 127 -4.69 -18.91 -26.48
C ASP A 127 -5.02 -17.55 -25.87
N ILE A 128 -6.31 -17.23 -25.77
CA ILE A 128 -6.76 -15.96 -25.18
C ILE A 128 -6.42 -15.94 -23.69
N LEU A 129 -6.60 -17.08 -23.00
CA LEU A 129 -6.24 -17.23 -21.59
C LEU A 129 -4.73 -17.05 -21.37
N GLU A 130 -3.91 -17.67 -22.21
CA GLU A 130 -2.45 -17.54 -22.14
C GLU A 130 -2.00 -16.10 -22.45
N THR A 131 -2.54 -15.50 -23.51
CA THR A 131 -2.25 -14.09 -23.88
C THR A 131 -2.60 -13.15 -22.75
N TYR A 132 -3.76 -13.36 -22.13
CA TYR A 132 -4.21 -12.58 -20.98
C TYR A 132 -3.26 -12.77 -19.79
N THR A 133 -2.93 -14.01 -19.44
CA THR A 133 -2.05 -14.34 -18.30
C THR A 133 -0.65 -13.77 -18.49
N GLU A 134 -0.05 -13.93 -19.68
CA GLU A 134 1.25 -13.35 -20.02
C GLU A 134 1.23 -11.83 -19.86
N MET A 135 0.15 -11.17 -20.30
CA MET A 135 0.01 -9.73 -20.13
C MET A 135 -0.15 -9.31 -18.66
N LEU A 136 -0.87 -10.10 -17.84
CA LEU A 136 -0.98 -9.82 -16.41
C LEU A 136 0.37 -9.96 -15.70
N ASP A 137 1.14 -11.00 -16.03
CA ASP A 137 2.47 -11.22 -15.47
C ASP A 137 3.42 -10.08 -15.85
N LEU A 138 3.40 -9.64 -17.12
CA LEU A 138 4.19 -8.49 -17.59
C LEU A 138 3.85 -7.17 -16.88
N LEU A 139 2.63 -7.03 -16.36
CA LEU A 139 2.17 -5.85 -15.62
C LEU A 139 2.18 -6.05 -14.10
N GLU A 140 2.60 -7.23 -13.64
CA GLU A 140 2.51 -7.69 -12.25
C GLU A 140 1.10 -7.44 -11.69
N LEU A 141 0.07 -7.81 -12.45
CA LEU A 141 -1.33 -7.69 -12.06
C LEU A 141 -1.88 -9.02 -11.60
N LYS A 142 -2.66 -8.96 -10.52
CA LYS A 142 -3.47 -10.09 -10.06
C LYS A 142 -4.92 -9.73 -10.31
N ILE A 143 -5.47 -10.20 -11.42
CA ILE A 143 -6.89 -10.04 -11.75
C ILE A 143 -7.53 -11.41 -11.67
N ASP A 144 -8.63 -11.52 -10.92
CA ASP A 144 -9.37 -12.78 -10.80
C ASP A 144 -9.99 -13.21 -12.13
N PHE A 145 -9.92 -14.51 -12.45
CA PHE A 145 -10.49 -15.12 -13.65
C PHE A 145 -12.03 -15.23 -13.64
N GLN A 146 -12.74 -14.33 -12.93
CA GLN A 146 -14.20 -14.32 -12.90
C GLN A 146 -14.84 -13.72 -14.17
N ILE A 147 -14.08 -13.60 -15.24
CA ILE A 147 -14.49 -12.93 -16.47
C ILE A 147 -14.51 -13.91 -17.61
N ASN A 148 -15.59 -13.82 -18.38
CA ASN A 148 -15.69 -14.54 -19.63
C ASN A 148 -14.83 -13.84 -20.68
N LEU A 149 -13.64 -14.41 -20.94
CA LEU A 149 -12.65 -13.91 -21.89
C LEU A 149 -13.18 -13.84 -23.33
N TYR A 150 -14.25 -14.57 -23.68
CA TYR A 150 -14.92 -14.42 -24.98
C TYR A 150 -15.46 -13.01 -25.22
N TYR A 151 -15.80 -12.26 -24.18
CA TYR A 151 -16.23 -10.85 -24.35
C TYR A 151 -15.06 -9.90 -24.56
N LEU A 152 -13.82 -10.35 -24.34
CA LEU A 152 -12.59 -9.59 -24.57
C LEU A 152 -11.95 -9.99 -25.91
N SER A 153 -12.81 -10.18 -26.92
CA SER A 153 -12.46 -10.83 -28.18
C SER A 153 -11.58 -10.05 -29.15
N SER A 154 -11.09 -8.87 -28.77
CA SER A 154 -10.18 -8.07 -29.60
C SER A 154 -9.08 -7.45 -28.75
N ILE A 155 -7.99 -7.03 -29.40
CA ILE A 155 -6.88 -6.36 -28.71
C ILE A 155 -7.38 -5.12 -27.97
N ASN A 156 -8.23 -4.31 -28.59
CA ASN A 156 -8.81 -3.13 -27.95
C ASN A 156 -9.59 -3.49 -26.68
N LYS A 157 -10.51 -4.47 -26.75
CA LYS A 157 -11.31 -4.86 -25.58
C LYS A 157 -10.43 -5.42 -24.46
N LEU A 158 -9.47 -6.28 -24.81
CA LEU A 158 -8.55 -6.89 -23.85
C LEU A 158 -7.64 -5.82 -23.21
N ALA A 159 -7.07 -4.92 -24.01
CA ALA A 159 -6.23 -3.83 -23.54
C ALA A 159 -6.97 -2.84 -22.64
N ASP A 160 -8.18 -2.42 -23.04
CA ASP A 160 -9.00 -1.50 -22.25
C ASP A 160 -9.37 -2.12 -20.91
N TYR A 161 -9.71 -3.41 -20.92
CA TYR A 161 -9.99 -4.17 -19.72
C TYR A 161 -8.76 -4.24 -18.80
N ILE A 162 -7.61 -4.69 -19.31
CA ILE A 162 -6.37 -4.78 -18.53
C ILE A 162 -5.93 -3.41 -18.01
N PHE A 163 -5.98 -2.38 -18.85
CA PHE A 163 -5.59 -1.01 -18.48
C PHE A 163 -6.46 -0.44 -17.37
N LYS A 164 -7.78 -0.68 -17.41
CA LYS A 164 -8.69 -0.26 -16.34
C LYS A 164 -8.31 -0.89 -14.99
N HIS A 165 -7.86 -2.14 -14.98
CA HIS A 165 -7.39 -2.82 -13.77
C HIS A 165 -6.00 -2.35 -13.37
N TYR A 166 -5.12 -2.13 -14.33
CA TYR A 166 -3.79 -1.56 -14.12
C TYR A 166 -3.85 -0.21 -13.41
N GLN A 167 -4.75 0.67 -13.85
CA GLN A 167 -4.97 1.98 -13.22
C GLN A 167 -5.48 1.90 -11.78
N GLN A 168 -6.07 0.77 -11.37
CA GLN A 168 -6.56 0.56 -10.01
C GLN A 168 -5.47 0.02 -9.06
N LYS A 169 -4.31 -0.39 -9.57
CA LYS A 169 -3.20 -0.88 -8.72
C LYS A 169 -2.73 0.25 -7.80
N LEU A 170 -2.56 -0.12 -6.52
CA LEU A 170 -2.07 0.74 -5.45
C LEU A 170 -0.55 0.94 -5.60
N THR A 171 -0.09 2.16 -5.40
CA THR A 171 1.31 2.59 -5.50
C THR A 171 1.70 3.45 -4.30
N LYS A 172 3.01 3.63 -4.06
CA LYS A 172 3.48 4.57 -3.03
C LYS A 172 2.99 6.00 -3.30
N ARG A 173 2.90 6.39 -4.58
CA ARG A 173 2.38 7.70 -4.99
C ARG A 173 0.97 7.97 -4.49
N ASP A 174 0.08 6.97 -4.45
CA ASP A 174 -1.30 7.16 -4.00
C ASP A 174 -1.34 7.61 -2.52
N PHE A 175 -0.48 7.03 -1.67
CA PHE A 175 -0.31 7.46 -0.28
C PHE A 175 0.26 8.88 -0.16
N PHE A 176 1.24 9.25 -0.99
CA PHE A 176 1.77 10.62 -0.98
C PHE A 176 0.76 11.65 -1.46
N VAL A 177 0.00 11.34 -2.51
CA VAL A 177 -1.08 12.20 -3.01
C VAL A 177 -2.16 12.39 -1.95
N SER A 178 -2.59 11.31 -1.28
CA SER A 178 -3.53 11.42 -0.16
C SER A 178 -2.93 12.25 0.98
N PHE A 179 -1.69 12.02 1.37
CA PHE A 179 -1.06 12.74 2.49
C PHE A 179 -0.85 14.24 2.23
N GLN A 180 -0.39 14.62 1.03
CA GLN A 180 0.00 16.00 0.71
C GLN A 180 -1.11 16.81 0.04
N GLY A 181 -2.08 16.15 -0.60
CA GLY A 181 -3.13 16.80 -1.36
C GLY A 181 -4.04 17.65 -0.48
N ASN A 182 -4.57 18.73 -1.04
CA ASN A 182 -5.55 19.59 -0.41
C ASN A 182 -6.93 19.37 -1.05
N PHE A 183 -7.87 18.81 -0.29
CA PHE A 183 -9.20 18.44 -0.79
C PHE A 183 -10.10 19.62 -1.14
N ASP A 184 -9.76 20.82 -0.67
CA ASP A 184 -10.50 22.06 -0.96
C ASP A 184 -10.09 22.68 -2.31
N ILE A 185 -9.01 22.18 -2.94
CA ILE A 185 -8.55 22.61 -4.27
C ILE A 185 -9.22 21.71 -5.33
N PRO A 186 -10.12 22.24 -6.18
CA PRO A 186 -10.87 21.44 -7.16
C PRO A 186 -9.98 20.61 -8.09
N GLU A 187 -8.84 21.15 -8.51
CA GLU A 187 -7.91 20.51 -9.44
C GLU A 187 -7.20 19.28 -8.82
N GLN A 188 -7.11 19.21 -7.48
CA GLN A 188 -6.47 18.10 -6.77
C GLN A 188 -7.48 17.06 -6.30
N LYS A 189 -8.74 17.46 -6.10
CA LYS A 189 -9.77 16.65 -5.47
C LYS A 189 -9.97 15.30 -6.14
N ASP A 190 -10.07 15.26 -7.47
CA ASP A 190 -10.28 14.01 -8.20
C ASP A 190 -9.11 13.04 -8.05
N LEU A 191 -7.89 13.57 -8.11
CA LEU A 191 -6.67 12.77 -7.93
C LEU A 191 -6.56 12.20 -6.51
N ILE A 192 -6.96 12.99 -5.50
CA ILE A 192 -7.02 12.54 -4.11
C ILE A 192 -8.05 11.43 -3.95
N ILE A 193 -9.27 11.60 -4.46
CA ILE A 193 -10.34 10.58 -4.39
C ILE A 193 -9.90 9.30 -5.08
N GLN A 194 -9.27 9.38 -6.26
CA GLN A 194 -8.74 8.21 -6.96
C GLN A 194 -7.69 7.47 -6.12
N SER A 195 -6.74 8.19 -5.55
CA SER A 195 -5.68 7.63 -4.70
C SER A 195 -6.26 6.97 -3.45
N GLU A 196 -7.21 7.64 -2.79
CA GLU A 196 -7.83 7.16 -1.56
C GLU A 196 -8.76 5.96 -1.78
N ASN A 197 -9.42 5.87 -2.94
CA ASN A 197 -10.15 4.66 -3.32
C ASN A 197 -9.22 3.46 -3.50
N LYS A 198 -7.98 3.65 -3.97
CA LYS A 198 -6.98 2.56 -4.04
C LYS A 198 -6.46 2.18 -2.67
N ILE A 199 -6.20 3.18 -1.80
CA ILE A 199 -5.78 2.94 -0.41
C ILE A 199 -6.87 2.15 0.33
N ALA A 200 -8.14 2.51 0.16
CA ALA A 200 -9.28 1.79 0.74
C ALA A 200 -9.28 0.30 0.35
N LYS A 201 -8.85 -0.01 -0.89
CA LYS A 201 -8.76 -1.35 -1.47
C LYS A 201 -7.40 -2.02 -1.30
N MET A 202 -6.56 -1.55 -0.39
CA MET A 202 -5.27 -2.17 -0.14
C MET A 202 -5.43 -3.66 0.22
N ASP A 203 -4.49 -4.49 -0.20
CA ASP A 203 -4.48 -5.91 0.18
C ASP A 203 -4.33 -6.08 1.70
N ILE A 204 -4.88 -7.16 2.24
CA ILE A 204 -4.86 -7.42 3.69
C ILE A 204 -3.44 -7.54 4.26
N TRP A 205 -2.46 -8.00 3.48
CA TRP A 205 -1.06 -8.02 3.90
C TRP A 205 -0.47 -6.62 4.02
N VAL A 206 -0.76 -5.75 3.05
CA VAL A 206 -0.37 -4.33 3.11
C VAL A 206 -1.01 -3.67 4.33
N PHE A 207 -2.29 -3.93 4.57
CA PHE A 207 -3.00 -3.42 5.75
C PHE A 207 -2.35 -3.90 7.05
N LYS A 208 -2.04 -5.18 7.20
CA LYS A 208 -1.39 -5.72 8.40
C LYS A 208 -0.04 -5.07 8.69
N ILE A 209 0.77 -4.83 7.66
CA ILE A 209 2.04 -4.12 7.81
C ILE A 209 1.80 -2.67 8.21
N PHE A 210 0.86 -1.99 7.55
CA PHE A 210 0.48 -0.62 7.90
C PHE A 210 0.04 -0.49 9.35
N ASP A 211 -0.85 -1.37 9.80
CA ASP A 211 -1.37 -1.42 11.17
C ASP A 211 -0.24 -1.69 12.17
N SER A 212 0.63 -2.67 11.88
CA SER A 212 1.81 -2.95 12.72
C SER A 212 2.77 -1.77 12.83
N VAL A 213 3.03 -1.06 11.72
CA VAL A 213 3.89 0.14 11.71
C VAL A 213 3.21 1.29 12.46
N ALA A 214 1.90 1.46 12.32
CA ALA A 214 1.13 2.42 13.10
C ALA A 214 1.21 2.13 14.59
N GLU A 215 1.08 0.87 15.02
CA GLU A 215 1.20 0.46 16.42
C GLU A 215 2.62 0.70 16.97
N ILE A 216 3.67 0.28 16.25
CA ILE A 216 5.07 0.45 16.67
C ILE A 216 5.42 1.92 16.89
N LEU A 217 4.90 2.81 16.02
CA LEU A 217 5.21 4.24 16.06
C LEU A 217 4.30 5.05 16.99
N SER A 218 3.41 4.37 17.72
CA SER A 218 2.43 4.96 18.63
C SER A 218 2.77 4.57 20.09
N PRO A 219 3.70 5.28 20.75
CA PRO A 219 4.01 5.00 22.15
C PRO A 219 2.73 5.11 23.00
N ASN A 220 2.41 4.05 23.76
CA ASN A 220 1.14 3.85 24.50
C ASN A 220 -0.10 3.51 23.65
N LYS A 221 0.07 2.93 22.45
CA LYS A 221 -1.03 2.55 21.53
C LYS A 221 -1.93 3.71 21.07
N LYS A 222 -1.45 4.95 21.18
CA LYS A 222 -2.17 6.12 20.68
C LYS A 222 -1.62 6.52 19.33
N ILE A 223 -2.38 6.21 18.27
CA ILE A 223 -2.09 6.68 16.92
C ILE A 223 -1.98 8.21 16.93
N GLU A 224 -0.82 8.72 16.53
CA GLU A 224 -0.52 10.14 16.67
C GLU A 224 -0.79 10.96 15.41
N PHE A 225 -1.10 10.35 14.27
CA PHE A 225 -1.17 11.04 12.97
C PHE A 225 -2.54 10.99 12.32
N GLY A 226 -3.05 12.15 11.88
CA GLY A 226 -4.37 12.25 11.23
C GLY A 226 -4.49 11.40 9.97
N PHE A 227 -3.45 11.34 9.13
CA PHE A 227 -3.47 10.52 7.91
C PHE A 227 -3.51 9.02 8.19
N VAL A 228 -2.95 8.54 9.32
CA VAL A 228 -3.03 7.13 9.70
C VAL A 228 -4.48 6.76 10.01
N PHE A 229 -5.16 7.59 10.81
CA PHE A 229 -6.60 7.44 11.06
C PHE A 229 -7.43 7.48 9.78
N LEU A 230 -7.11 8.39 8.85
CA LEU A 230 -7.79 8.48 7.55
C LEU A 230 -7.64 7.18 6.76
N TRP A 231 -6.43 6.65 6.61
CA TRP A 231 -6.21 5.43 5.82
C TRP A 231 -6.79 4.18 6.47
N LEU A 232 -6.74 4.08 7.80
CA LEU A 232 -7.48 3.04 8.54
C LEU A 232 -8.99 3.16 8.26
N ALA A 233 -9.55 4.39 8.30
CA ALA A 233 -10.97 4.62 8.04
C ALA A 233 -11.36 4.21 6.61
N LEU A 234 -10.53 4.55 5.61
CA LEU A 234 -10.73 4.16 4.21
C LEU A 234 -10.81 2.64 4.08
N TYR A 235 -9.86 1.89 4.65
CA TYR A 235 -9.84 0.43 4.61
C TYR A 235 -11.08 -0.19 5.29
N GLU A 236 -11.42 0.28 6.49
CA GLU A 236 -12.60 -0.21 7.22
C GLU A 236 -13.90 0.04 6.44
N SER A 237 -13.97 1.15 5.69
CA SER A 237 -15.14 1.43 4.84
C SER A 237 -15.28 0.44 3.68
N GLU A 238 -14.17 -0.03 3.10
CA GLU A 238 -14.17 -1.05 2.04
C GLU A 238 -14.60 -2.40 2.60
N MET A 239 -14.21 -2.70 3.84
CA MET A 239 -14.68 -3.89 4.59
C MET A 239 -16.12 -3.76 5.10
N LYS A 240 -16.84 -2.68 4.73
CA LYS A 240 -18.22 -2.37 5.16
C LYS A 240 -18.38 -2.16 6.67
N ASN A 241 -17.29 -1.90 7.39
CA ASN A 241 -17.29 -1.55 8.82
C ASN A 241 -17.51 -0.05 9.03
N TYR A 242 -18.62 0.49 8.50
CA TYR A 242 -18.86 1.93 8.42
C TYR A 242 -18.85 2.65 9.78
N ARG A 243 -19.30 1.97 10.86
CA ARG A 243 -19.22 2.55 12.22
C ARG A 243 -17.78 2.81 12.65
N LYS A 244 -16.89 1.84 12.45
CA LYS A 244 -15.46 1.96 12.77
C LYS A 244 -14.77 2.98 11.86
N ALA A 245 -15.10 2.96 10.56
CA ALA A 245 -14.60 3.94 9.61
C ALA A 245 -14.95 5.37 10.01
N ILE A 246 -16.19 5.63 10.41
CA ILE A 246 -16.64 6.95 10.87
C ILE A 246 -15.92 7.36 12.15
N GLN A 247 -15.78 6.46 13.13
CA GLN A 247 -15.05 6.73 14.37
C GLN A 247 -13.59 7.13 14.09
N LEU A 248 -12.88 6.36 13.27
CA LEU A 248 -11.49 6.64 12.89
C LEU A 248 -11.38 7.96 12.14
N LEU A 249 -12.29 8.24 11.20
CA LEU A 249 -12.30 9.48 10.44
C LEU A 249 -12.57 10.70 11.35
N GLN A 250 -13.43 10.57 12.36
CA GLN A 250 -13.63 11.61 13.36
C GLN A 250 -12.38 11.83 14.21
N SER A 251 -11.66 10.77 14.57
CA SER A 251 -10.38 10.90 15.26
C SER A 251 -9.32 11.59 14.39
N SER A 252 -9.32 11.40 13.06
CA SER A 252 -8.34 12.05 12.17
C SER A 252 -8.29 13.59 12.22
N ARG A 253 -9.34 14.24 12.72
CA ARG A 253 -9.48 15.70 12.83
C ARG A 253 -9.32 16.27 14.24
N GLU A 254 -9.06 15.44 15.25
CA GLU A 254 -8.91 15.96 16.63
C GLU A 254 -7.68 16.87 16.75
N ALA A 255 -7.80 17.96 17.53
CA ALA A 255 -6.77 18.98 17.61
C ALA A 255 -5.49 18.53 18.34
N ASN A 256 -5.58 17.46 19.14
CA ASN A 256 -4.48 16.84 19.89
C ASN A 256 -3.64 15.86 19.06
N ILE A 257 -4.06 15.53 17.82
CA ILE A 257 -3.35 14.64 16.91
C ILE A 257 -2.36 15.44 16.04
N LYS A 258 -1.21 14.86 15.71
CA LYS A 258 -0.23 15.44 14.79
C LYS A 258 -0.80 15.43 13.37
N ASN A 259 -0.65 16.55 12.66
CA ASN A 259 -1.15 16.73 11.29
C ASN A 259 -2.63 16.30 11.13
N PRO A 260 -3.57 16.91 11.87
CA PRO A 260 -4.97 16.56 11.76
C PRO A 260 -5.50 16.96 10.38
N ILE A 261 -6.47 16.20 9.86
CA ILE A 261 -7.12 16.49 8.58
C ILE A 261 -8.10 17.64 8.77
N LYS A 262 -7.81 18.80 8.17
CA LYS A 262 -8.56 20.06 8.36
C LYS A 262 -9.36 20.51 7.14
N ASP A 263 -9.16 19.89 5.98
CA ASP A 263 -9.84 20.22 4.72
C ASP A 263 -11.24 19.58 4.65
N GLY A 264 -11.97 19.85 3.56
CA GLY A 264 -13.32 19.31 3.31
C GLY A 264 -13.42 17.79 3.18
N ARG A 265 -12.29 17.06 3.26
CA ARG A 265 -12.20 15.60 3.08
C ARG A 265 -12.97 14.81 4.12
N VAL A 266 -12.84 15.19 5.39
CA VAL A 266 -13.56 14.51 6.49
C VAL A 266 -15.07 14.63 6.27
N ASN A 267 -15.56 15.82 5.93
CA ASN A 267 -16.98 16.04 5.67
C ASN A 267 -17.47 15.25 4.45
N TYR A 268 -16.67 15.20 3.38
CA TYR A 268 -16.98 14.40 2.20
C TYR A 268 -17.20 12.92 2.53
N TYR A 269 -16.26 12.28 3.24
CA TYR A 269 -16.38 10.87 3.59
C TYR A 269 -17.45 10.59 4.63
N LEU A 270 -17.63 11.47 5.63
CA LEU A 270 -18.74 11.34 6.58
C LEU A 270 -20.08 11.36 5.83
N GLN A 271 -20.32 12.31 4.92
CA GLN A 271 -21.55 12.36 4.13
C GLN A 271 -21.73 11.12 3.23
N LYS A 272 -20.64 10.58 2.68
CA LYS A 272 -20.67 9.36 1.86
C LYS A 272 -21.05 8.14 2.69
N TRP A 273 -20.45 7.96 3.87
CA TRP A 273 -20.58 6.73 4.67
C TRP A 273 -21.76 6.75 5.64
N PHE A 274 -22.19 7.90 6.15
CA PHE A 274 -23.41 7.98 6.97
C PHE A 274 -24.67 7.53 6.21
N LYS A 275 -24.70 7.67 4.88
CA LYS A 275 -25.80 7.19 4.03
C LYS A 275 -25.84 5.66 3.89
N LEU A 276 -24.78 4.97 4.29
CA LEU A 276 -24.61 3.52 4.17
C LEU A 276 -24.75 2.79 5.52
N LEU A 277 -24.97 3.55 6.61
CA LEU A 277 -25.34 3.04 7.94
C LEU A 277 -26.85 2.77 8.01
#